data_AF-A0A6E8VZ61-F1
#
_entry.id   AF-A0A6E8VZ61-F1
#
_cell.length_a   1.000
_cell.length_b   1.000
_cell.length_c   1.000
_cell.angle_alpha   90.00
_cell.angle_beta   90.00
_cell.angle_gamma   90.00
#
_symmetry.space_group_name_H-M   'P 1'
#
loop_
_entity.id
_entity.type
_entity.pdbx_description
1 polymer ?
#
loop_
_entity_poly.entity_id
_entity_poly.type
_entity_poly.pdbx_seq_one_letter_code
_entity_poly.pdbx_strand_id
1 'polypeptide(L)'
;MFKFSFQVEPEDESPSTTSKDEEAKAESSTEESKSTVKGDSDVYPCEELDFESSQSNKTAVNPDVTSTFTPGAELAIDYLNHLALLDETFTDDIVTAETDHSDLIPNRYEGGLKVWECTYDLGEFLSACEERRAEFGGKKVLDLGCGAGLLGIEALLLDASCVHFQDYNKDVLTKLTMVNYDLNCRSSTESDESKEQKSTPVEVKFFSGDWGSFTEKYDETYDLILTSETIYSTQNYAKLLQLFDRKLEPSGVVYLAAKTYYFGVGGGVRLFEQAIDADGRFRHEVVWKCCSGVKREIVRITRKL
;
A
#
# COMPACT_ATOMS: atom_id res chain seq x y z
N MET A 1 9.74 -3.79 -12.61
CA MET A 1 8.66 -4.56 -13.26
C MET A 1 8.13 -5.58 -12.25
N PHE A 2 6.80 -5.72 -12.12
CA PHE A 2 6.21 -6.81 -11.31
C PHE A 2 6.61 -8.15 -11.92
N LYS A 3 7.01 -9.09 -11.09
CA LYS A 3 7.15 -10.49 -11.47
C LYS A 3 5.93 -11.26 -10.96
N PHE A 4 5.28 -11.96 -11.87
CA PHE A 4 4.18 -12.88 -11.59
C PHE A 4 4.61 -14.26 -12.06
N SER A 5 4.47 -15.26 -11.19
CA SER A 5 4.59 -16.66 -11.58
C SER A 5 3.20 -17.26 -11.61
N PHE A 6 2.75 -17.65 -12.80
CA PHE A 6 1.52 -18.41 -12.97
C PHE A 6 1.91 -19.88 -13.15
N GLN A 7 1.46 -20.75 -12.24
CA GLN A 7 1.33 -22.16 -12.56
C GLN A 7 0.05 -22.31 -13.38
N VAL A 8 0.19 -22.48 -14.69
CA VAL A 8 -0.91 -22.90 -15.55
C VAL A 8 -1.06 -24.40 -15.32
N GLU A 9 -2.10 -24.80 -14.58
CA GLU A 9 -2.48 -26.22 -14.57
C GLU A 9 -2.90 -26.62 -15.99
N PRO A 10 -2.37 -27.72 -16.54
CA PRO A 10 -2.78 -28.19 -17.85
C PRO A 10 -4.26 -28.61 -17.78
N GLU A 11 -5.08 -28.04 -18.66
CA GLU A 11 -6.45 -28.50 -18.87
C GLU A 11 -6.40 -29.97 -19.31
N ASP A 12 -7.05 -30.85 -18.54
CA ASP A 12 -7.26 -32.25 -18.92
C ASP A 12 -8.11 -32.31 -20.20
N GLU A 13 -7.45 -32.53 -21.33
CA GLU A 13 -8.13 -32.91 -22.57
C GLU A 13 -8.80 -34.29 -22.38
N SER A 14 -10.11 -34.30 -22.15
CA SER A 14 -10.92 -35.50 -22.30
C SER A 14 -11.55 -35.54 -23.71
N PRO A 15 -11.43 -36.66 -24.45
CA PRO A 15 -11.85 -36.70 -25.85
C PRO A 15 -13.37 -36.89 -26.00
N SER A 16 -13.92 -36.14 -26.94
CA SER A 16 -15.29 -36.24 -27.45
C SER A 16 -15.58 -37.58 -28.16
N THR A 17 -16.75 -38.18 -27.94
CA THR A 17 -17.49 -38.93 -28.98
C THR A 17 -19.00 -39.09 -28.67
N THR A 18 -19.82 -38.45 -29.52
CA THR A 18 -21.07 -38.89 -30.18
C THR A 18 -22.32 -39.41 -29.41
N SER A 19 -23.35 -38.56 -29.43
CA SER A 19 -24.76 -38.73 -29.85
C SER A 19 -25.55 -40.04 -29.57
N LYS A 20 -26.73 -39.88 -28.95
CA LYS A 20 -28.02 -40.44 -29.40
C LYS A 20 -29.21 -39.74 -28.74
N ASP A 21 -30.19 -39.38 -29.57
CA ASP A 21 -31.50 -38.80 -29.25
C ASP A 21 -32.40 -39.75 -28.45
N GLU A 22 -33.25 -39.20 -27.57
CA GLU A 22 -34.67 -39.57 -27.45
C GLU A 22 -35.44 -38.58 -26.54
N GLU A 23 -36.56 -38.05 -27.04
CA GLU A 23 -37.53 -37.20 -26.33
C GLU A 23 -38.38 -38.03 -25.37
N ALA A 24 -38.57 -37.55 -24.13
CA ALA A 24 -39.79 -37.80 -23.35
C ALA A 24 -40.00 -36.72 -22.29
N LYS A 25 -41.22 -36.16 -22.26
CA LYS A 25 -41.69 -35.11 -21.36
C LYS A 25 -42.54 -35.75 -20.25
N ALA A 26 -42.22 -35.49 -18.97
CA ALA A 26 -43.14 -35.62 -17.85
C ALA A 26 -42.67 -34.80 -16.63
N GLU A 27 -43.61 -34.09 -16.02
CA GLU A 27 -43.49 -33.29 -14.79
C GLU A 27 -43.43 -34.18 -13.54
N SER A 28 -42.59 -33.86 -12.53
CA SER A 28 -43.07 -33.46 -11.19
C SER A 28 -41.92 -33.22 -10.17
N SER A 29 -42.09 -32.15 -9.40
CA SER A 29 -41.80 -32.01 -7.95
C SER A 29 -40.38 -32.21 -7.38
N THR A 30 -39.85 -31.07 -6.89
CA THR A 30 -39.13 -30.84 -5.62
C THR A 30 -37.92 -31.72 -5.26
N GLU A 31 -36.76 -31.08 -5.20
CA GLU A 31 -36.02 -30.92 -3.94
C GLU A 31 -35.02 -29.76 -4.04
N GLU A 32 -35.20 -28.76 -3.17
CA GLU A 32 -34.25 -27.68 -2.95
C GLU A 32 -32.94 -28.26 -2.39
N SER A 33 -31.90 -28.29 -3.21
CA SER A 33 -30.53 -28.37 -2.72
C SER A 33 -29.96 -26.96 -2.66
N LYS A 34 -30.19 -26.28 -1.52
CA LYS A 34 -29.41 -25.12 -1.12
C LYS A 34 -27.97 -25.59 -0.92
N SER A 35 -27.14 -25.49 -1.95
CA SER A 35 -25.69 -25.40 -1.75
C SER A 35 -25.39 -24.02 -1.18
N THR A 36 -25.54 -23.86 0.12
CA THR A 36 -24.88 -22.78 0.85
C THR A 36 -23.39 -22.96 0.67
N VAL A 37 -22.82 -22.28 -0.32
CA VAL A 37 -21.40 -21.96 -0.36
C VAL A 37 -21.16 -21.07 0.86
N LYS A 38 -20.65 -21.65 1.94
CA LYS A 38 -20.01 -20.88 3.01
C LYS A 38 -18.73 -20.28 2.43
N GLY A 39 -18.84 -19.10 1.84
CA GLY A 39 -17.70 -18.22 1.65
C GLY A 39 -17.45 -17.50 2.96
N ASP A 40 -16.74 -18.14 3.88
CA ASP A 40 -16.06 -17.40 4.94
C ASP A 40 -14.79 -16.86 4.29
N SER A 41 -14.85 -15.63 3.77
CA SER A 41 -13.62 -14.95 3.38
C SER A 41 -12.97 -14.51 4.67
N ASP A 42 -11.95 -15.24 5.14
CA ASP A 42 -11.10 -14.83 6.25
C ASP A 42 -10.38 -13.52 5.85
N VAL A 43 -11.05 -12.39 6.05
CA VAL A 43 -10.48 -11.05 5.85
C VAL A 43 -9.36 -10.87 6.87
N TYR A 44 -8.15 -10.56 6.41
CA TYR A 44 -7.00 -10.39 7.31
C TYR A 44 -7.26 -9.19 8.26
N PRO A 45 -7.39 -9.44 9.58
CA PRO A 45 -7.89 -8.44 10.51
C PRO A 45 -6.88 -7.32 10.72
N CYS A 46 -7.39 -6.11 10.90
CA CYS A 46 -6.54 -4.97 11.18
C CYS A 46 -6.06 -4.95 12.64
N GLU A 47 -4.78 -4.69 12.85
CA GLU A 47 -4.11 -4.61 14.15
C GLU A 47 -3.26 -3.33 14.20
N GLU A 48 -3.42 -2.54 15.26
CA GLU A 48 -2.48 -1.47 15.60
C GLU A 48 -1.29 -2.09 16.34
N LEU A 49 -0.09 -1.79 15.86
CA LEU A 49 1.14 -2.38 16.34
C LEU A 49 1.85 -1.44 17.31
N ASP A 50 2.28 -1.97 18.44
CA ASP A 50 3.09 -1.23 19.41
C ASP A 50 4.55 -1.22 18.98
N PHE A 51 5.03 -0.03 18.59
CA PHE A 51 6.41 0.20 18.19
C PHE A 51 7.42 -0.18 19.30
N GLU A 52 7.14 0.14 20.57
CA GLU A 52 8.09 -0.10 21.67
C GLU A 52 8.28 -1.60 21.92
N SER A 53 7.22 -2.39 21.74
CA SER A 53 7.28 -3.85 21.86
C SER A 53 8.13 -4.53 20.77
N SER A 54 8.33 -3.87 19.63
CA SER A 54 9.08 -4.41 18.48
C SER A 54 10.60 -4.24 18.59
N GLN A 55 11.08 -3.36 19.48
CA GLN A 55 12.50 -3.02 19.66
C GLN A 55 13.33 -4.06 20.46
N SER A 56 13.04 -5.35 20.32
CA SER A 56 13.68 -6.38 21.16
C SER A 56 15.21 -6.50 21.00
N ASN A 57 15.83 -5.90 19.98
CA ASN A 57 17.28 -5.74 19.90
C ASN A 57 17.68 -4.48 19.11
N LYS A 58 18.21 -3.45 19.78
CA LYS A 58 18.93 -2.33 19.15
C LYS A 58 20.26 -2.83 18.58
N THR A 59 20.21 -3.55 17.46
CA THR A 59 21.41 -3.93 16.73
C THR A 59 21.74 -2.83 15.74
N ALA A 60 22.99 -2.38 15.71
CA ALA A 60 23.42 -1.41 14.71
C ALA A 60 23.12 -1.97 13.30
N VAL A 61 22.33 -1.24 12.52
CA VAL A 61 21.99 -1.63 11.15
C VAL A 61 23.25 -1.61 10.30
N ASN A 62 23.50 -2.68 9.54
CA ASN A 62 24.67 -2.78 8.67
C ASN A 62 24.56 -1.75 7.51
N PRO A 63 25.55 -0.86 7.30
CA PRO A 63 25.54 0.10 6.19
C PRO A 63 25.45 -0.54 4.80
N ASP A 64 25.91 -1.79 4.63
CA ASP A 64 25.85 -2.47 3.33
C ASP A 64 24.41 -2.84 2.93
N VAL A 65 23.48 -2.86 3.90
CA VAL A 65 22.06 -3.17 3.67
C VAL A 65 21.17 -1.94 3.78
N THR A 66 21.75 -0.74 3.82
CA THR A 66 21.01 0.52 3.76
C THR A 66 21.12 1.17 2.39
N SER A 67 20.19 2.06 2.09
CA SER A 67 20.19 2.91 0.92
C SER A 67 19.58 4.26 1.30
N THR A 68 19.93 5.29 0.56
CA THR A 68 19.42 6.65 0.82
C THR A 68 18.55 7.09 -0.34
N PHE A 69 17.36 7.59 -0.02
CA PHE A 69 16.48 8.29 -0.93
C PHE A 69 16.55 9.80 -0.66
N THR A 70 16.69 10.60 -1.72
CA THR A 70 16.81 12.06 -1.62
C THR A 70 15.69 12.73 -2.42
N PRO A 71 14.47 12.88 -1.88
CA PRO A 71 13.33 13.45 -2.60
C PRO A 71 13.51 14.95 -2.91
N GLY A 72 14.38 15.65 -2.18
CA GLY A 72 14.65 17.07 -2.38
C GLY A 72 16.02 17.46 -1.82
N ALA A 73 16.50 18.67 -2.16
CA ALA A 73 17.87 19.13 -1.90
C ALA A 73 18.32 19.12 -0.43
N GLU A 74 17.39 18.99 0.51
CA GLU A 74 17.63 19.04 1.97
C GLU A 74 16.98 17.87 2.72
N LEU A 75 16.49 16.86 2.00
CA LEU A 75 15.82 15.71 2.57
C LEU A 75 16.55 14.45 2.16
N ALA A 76 17.04 13.70 3.14
CA ALA A 76 17.63 12.39 2.97
C ALA A 76 16.89 11.42 3.87
N ILE A 77 16.48 10.28 3.29
CA ILE A 77 15.77 9.22 3.99
C ILE A 77 16.60 7.95 3.84
N ASP A 78 17.18 7.50 4.93
CA ASP A 78 17.91 6.24 4.99
C ASP A 78 16.94 5.09 5.23
N TYR A 79 17.05 4.02 4.45
CA TYR A 79 16.14 2.88 4.55
C TYR A 79 16.85 1.56 4.28
N LEU A 80 16.33 0.48 4.86
CA LEU A 80 16.77 -0.86 4.58
C LEU A 80 16.46 -1.24 3.12
N ASN A 81 17.48 -1.65 2.40
CA ASN A 81 17.33 -2.17 1.05
C ASN A 81 16.96 -3.67 1.09
N HIS A 82 16.64 -4.24 -0.08
CA HIS A 82 16.23 -5.64 -0.21
C HIS A 82 17.21 -6.66 0.40
N LEU A 83 18.50 -6.33 0.58
CA LEU A 83 19.50 -7.22 1.17
C LEU A 83 19.33 -7.35 2.68
N ALA A 84 18.78 -6.34 3.36
CA ALA A 84 18.57 -6.35 4.81
C ALA A 84 17.64 -7.47 5.28
N LEU A 85 16.83 -7.97 4.35
CA LEU A 85 15.75 -8.91 4.61
C LEU A 85 16.18 -10.36 4.31
N LEU A 86 17.38 -10.59 3.77
CA LEU A 86 17.82 -11.94 3.37
C LEU A 86 18.06 -12.88 4.55
N ASP A 87 18.42 -12.34 5.71
CA ASP A 87 18.69 -13.12 6.93
C ASP A 87 17.49 -13.14 7.90
N GLU A 88 16.39 -12.49 7.53
CA GLU A 88 15.18 -12.40 8.36
C GLU A 88 14.25 -13.60 8.15
N THR A 89 13.65 -14.08 9.25
CA THR A 89 12.63 -15.14 9.17
C THR A 89 11.26 -14.51 8.97
N PHE A 90 10.62 -14.69 7.81
CA PHE A 90 9.27 -14.18 7.52
C PHE A 90 8.18 -15.24 7.70
N THR A 91 6.92 -14.80 7.71
CA THR A 91 5.77 -15.71 7.59
C THR A 91 5.83 -16.56 6.32
N ASP A 92 5.19 -17.74 6.36
CA ASP A 92 5.16 -18.69 5.25
C ASP A 92 4.68 -18.06 3.92
N ASP A 93 3.79 -17.07 3.99
CA ASP A 93 3.28 -16.37 2.80
C ASP A 93 4.34 -15.56 2.07
N ILE A 94 5.18 -14.84 2.81
CA ILE A 94 6.29 -14.07 2.25
C ILE A 94 7.35 -15.02 1.68
N VAL A 95 7.64 -16.11 2.40
CA VAL A 95 8.59 -17.15 1.95
C VAL A 95 8.09 -17.81 0.66
N THR A 96 6.78 -18.08 0.57
CA THR A 96 6.16 -18.66 -0.64
C THR A 96 6.29 -17.69 -1.82
N ALA A 97 5.99 -16.41 -1.63
CA ALA A 97 6.09 -15.40 -2.68
C ALA A 97 7.52 -15.30 -3.24
N GLU A 98 8.53 -15.29 -2.36
CA GLU A 98 9.94 -15.23 -2.75
C GLU A 98 10.39 -16.51 -3.49
N THR A 99 9.95 -17.68 -3.00
CA THR A 99 10.22 -18.98 -3.64
C THR A 99 9.65 -19.05 -5.05
N ASP A 100 8.46 -18.50 -5.25
CA ASP A 100 7.80 -18.41 -6.55
C ASP A 100 8.30 -17.24 -7.41
N HIS A 101 9.31 -16.48 -6.96
CA HIS A 101 9.79 -15.27 -7.63
C HIS A 101 8.68 -14.24 -7.93
N SER A 102 7.65 -14.21 -7.09
CA SER A 102 6.51 -13.30 -7.19
C SER A 102 6.69 -12.12 -6.25
N ASP A 103 6.43 -10.89 -6.73
CA ASP A 103 6.51 -9.70 -5.87
C ASP A 103 5.29 -9.58 -4.92
N LEU A 104 4.22 -10.39 -5.11
CA LEU A 104 3.03 -10.44 -4.24
C LEU A 104 2.25 -11.76 -4.40
N ILE A 105 1.42 -12.10 -3.41
CA ILE A 105 0.35 -13.10 -3.44
C ILE A 105 -0.95 -12.40 -3.01
N PRO A 106 -1.95 -12.27 -3.90
CA PRO A 106 -3.18 -11.53 -3.60
C PRO A 106 -3.86 -12.00 -2.31
N ASN A 107 -4.22 -11.05 -1.45
CA ASN A 107 -4.83 -11.24 -0.12
C ASN A 107 -4.02 -12.13 0.84
N ARG A 108 -2.73 -12.37 0.59
CA ARG A 108 -1.84 -13.10 1.53
C ARG A 108 -0.55 -12.32 1.79
N TYR A 109 0.08 -11.84 0.72
CA TYR A 109 1.24 -11.00 0.75
C TYR A 109 1.12 -9.94 -0.35
N GLU A 110 0.65 -8.73 -0.06
CA GLU A 110 0.44 -7.71 -1.10
C GLU A 110 1.72 -6.95 -1.50
N GLY A 111 2.88 -7.56 -1.30
CA GLY A 111 4.20 -6.95 -1.48
C GLY A 111 4.68 -6.20 -0.23
N GLY A 112 5.62 -5.26 -0.42
CA GLY A 112 6.02 -4.29 0.62
C GLY A 112 7.50 -4.34 1.02
N LEU A 113 8.21 -5.46 0.74
CA LEU A 113 9.65 -5.59 1.03
C LEU A 113 10.54 -4.89 -0.01
N LYS A 114 9.96 -4.55 -1.15
CA LYS A 114 10.61 -3.83 -2.25
C LYS A 114 10.05 -2.41 -2.32
N VAL A 115 10.94 -1.44 -2.47
CA VAL A 115 10.54 -0.07 -2.79
C VAL A 115 10.25 0.02 -4.29
N TRP A 116 9.04 0.45 -4.62
CA TRP A 116 8.58 0.57 -5.99
C TRP A 116 8.93 1.93 -6.60
N GLU A 117 9.11 1.98 -7.93
CA GLU A 117 9.52 3.20 -8.65
C GLU A 117 8.57 4.39 -8.39
N CYS A 118 7.27 4.13 -8.29
CA CYS A 118 6.28 5.18 -8.03
C CYS A 118 6.44 5.84 -6.65
N THR A 119 7.07 5.16 -5.69
CA THR A 119 7.36 5.74 -4.37
C THR A 119 8.39 6.85 -4.49
N TYR A 120 9.45 6.64 -5.30
CA TYR A 120 10.43 7.68 -5.58
C TYR A 120 9.83 8.82 -6.39
N ASP A 121 9.06 8.51 -7.44
CA ASP A 121 8.39 9.54 -8.25
C ASP A 121 7.49 10.43 -7.37
N LEU A 122 6.74 9.83 -6.42
CA LEU A 122 5.85 10.56 -5.54
C LEU A 122 6.61 11.42 -4.54
N GLY A 123 7.65 10.88 -3.89
CA GLY A 123 8.44 11.69 -2.96
C GLY A 123 9.14 12.86 -3.64
N GLU A 124 9.77 12.63 -4.79
CA GLU A 124 10.37 13.71 -5.60
C GLU A 124 9.32 14.76 -6.01
N PHE A 125 8.11 14.32 -6.36
CA PHE A 125 7.01 15.23 -6.64
C PHE A 125 6.63 16.06 -5.40
N LEU A 126 6.43 15.45 -4.24
CA LEU A 126 6.00 16.15 -3.02
C LEU A 126 7.06 17.14 -2.53
N SER A 127 8.34 16.83 -2.72
CA SER A 127 9.46 17.66 -2.28
C SER A 127 9.99 18.67 -3.30
N ALA A 128 9.46 18.69 -4.54
CA ALA A 128 10.08 19.45 -5.62
C ALA A 128 9.90 20.98 -5.54
N CYS A 129 9.07 21.54 -4.66
CA CYS A 129 9.01 22.99 -4.40
C CYS A 129 8.55 23.31 -2.98
N GLU A 130 8.86 24.52 -2.50
CA GLU A 130 8.52 24.98 -1.15
C GLU A 130 7.01 24.96 -0.88
N GLU A 131 6.19 25.29 -1.87
CA GLU A 131 4.73 25.32 -1.71
C GLU A 131 4.16 23.93 -1.40
N ARG A 132 4.64 22.88 -2.08
CA ARG A 132 4.22 21.50 -1.81
C ARG A 132 4.78 20.97 -0.49
N ARG A 133 6.03 21.29 -0.18
CA ARG A 133 6.63 20.97 1.12
C ARG A 133 5.82 21.57 2.27
N ALA A 134 5.33 22.80 2.10
CA ALA A 134 4.49 23.48 3.09
C ALA A 134 3.08 22.86 3.26
N GLU A 135 2.60 22.02 2.33
CA GLU A 135 1.30 21.32 2.47
C GLU A 135 1.28 20.37 3.67
N PHE A 136 2.43 19.90 4.15
CA PHE A 136 2.56 18.93 5.24
C PHE A 136 2.54 19.55 6.63
N GLY A 137 2.93 20.82 6.76
CA GLY A 137 3.08 21.49 8.04
C GLY A 137 1.83 21.38 8.92
N GLY A 138 1.96 20.66 10.04
CA GLY A 138 0.89 20.46 11.01
C GLY A 138 -0.22 19.51 10.57
N LYS A 139 -0.10 18.81 9.43
CA LYS A 139 -1.13 17.92 8.88
C LYS A 139 -1.14 16.53 9.48
N LYS A 140 -2.31 15.89 9.42
CA LYS A 140 -2.47 14.44 9.63
C LYS A 140 -2.32 13.72 8.29
N VAL A 141 -1.36 12.80 8.22
CA VAL A 141 -1.00 12.08 6.99
C VAL A 141 -1.15 10.58 7.19
N LEU A 142 -1.74 9.91 6.22
CA LEU A 142 -1.77 8.45 6.12
C LEU A 142 -0.86 8.01 4.96
N ASP A 143 0.15 7.20 5.25
CA ASP A 143 0.89 6.43 4.23
C ASP A 143 0.21 5.07 4.07
N LEU A 144 -0.59 4.92 3.01
CA LEU A 144 -1.47 3.76 2.78
C LEU A 144 -0.82 2.77 1.81
N GLY A 145 -0.67 1.51 2.25
CA GLY A 145 0.14 0.52 1.55
C GLY A 145 1.61 0.92 1.59
N CYS A 146 2.11 1.26 2.77
CA CYS A 146 3.33 2.04 2.93
C CYS A 146 4.62 1.27 2.57
N GLY A 147 4.63 -0.07 2.62
CA GLY A 147 5.84 -0.86 2.41
C GLY A 147 6.99 -0.37 3.28
N ALA A 148 8.07 0.12 2.67
CA ALA A 148 9.21 0.69 3.38
C ALA A 148 8.93 1.98 4.19
N GLY A 149 7.76 2.61 4.05
CA GLY A 149 7.36 3.79 4.82
C GLY A 149 8.01 5.10 4.40
N LEU A 150 8.60 5.16 3.20
CA LEU A 150 9.37 6.35 2.80
C LEU A 150 8.52 7.61 2.71
N LEU A 151 7.28 7.52 2.25
CA LEU A 151 6.39 8.67 2.08
C LEU A 151 5.90 9.22 3.43
N GLY A 152 5.57 8.34 4.38
CA GLY A 152 5.24 8.75 5.73
C GLY A 152 6.45 9.33 6.47
N ILE A 153 7.66 8.77 6.29
CA ILE A 153 8.89 9.36 6.86
C ILE A 153 9.16 10.74 6.24
N GLU A 154 9.00 10.88 4.93
CA GLU A 154 9.09 12.18 4.26
C GLU A 154 8.10 13.19 4.84
N ALA A 155 6.84 12.79 5.06
CA ALA A 155 5.83 13.65 5.67
C ALA A 155 6.24 14.11 7.08
N LEU A 156 6.85 13.24 7.90
CA LEU A 156 7.39 13.60 9.21
C LEU A 156 8.53 14.63 9.09
N LEU A 157 9.45 14.43 8.15
CA LEU A 157 10.54 15.37 7.90
C LEU A 157 10.06 16.72 7.32
N LEU A 158 8.86 16.74 6.74
CA LEU A 158 8.14 17.91 6.25
C LEU A 158 7.15 18.50 7.28
N ASP A 159 7.36 18.23 8.57
CA ASP A 159 6.62 18.83 9.68
C ASP A 159 5.13 18.43 9.80
N ALA A 160 4.75 17.25 9.31
CA ALA A 160 3.46 16.65 9.65
C ALA A 160 3.31 16.50 11.19
N SER A 161 2.11 16.79 11.72
CA SER A 161 1.83 16.67 13.16
C SER A 161 1.43 15.25 13.57
N CYS A 162 1.01 14.44 12.61
CA CYS A 162 0.58 13.07 12.81
C CYS A 162 0.82 12.28 11.52
N VAL A 163 1.47 11.12 11.62
CA VAL A 163 1.67 10.21 10.50
C VAL A 163 1.32 8.79 10.88
N HIS A 164 0.36 8.21 10.18
CA HIS A 164 -0.02 6.81 10.33
C HIS A 164 0.50 6.00 9.14
N PHE A 165 1.11 4.87 9.43
CA PHE A 165 1.60 3.91 8.44
C PHE A 165 0.65 2.73 8.39
N GLN A 166 0.17 2.37 7.21
CA GLN A 166 -0.68 1.20 7.02
C GLN A 166 -0.09 0.31 5.94
N ASP A 167 0.07 -0.98 6.25
CA ASP A 167 0.42 -2.01 5.26
C ASP A 167 -0.48 -3.23 5.45
N TYR A 168 -0.62 -4.06 4.41
CA TYR A 168 -1.32 -5.33 4.56
C TYR A 168 -0.60 -6.23 5.56
N ASN A 169 0.74 -6.30 5.46
CA ASN A 169 1.54 -7.32 6.15
C ASN A 169 2.16 -6.80 7.45
N LYS A 170 1.89 -7.49 8.58
CA LYS A 170 2.50 -7.19 9.88
C LYS A 170 4.04 -7.26 9.87
N ASP A 171 4.59 -8.24 9.15
CA ASP A 171 6.05 -8.42 9.04
C ASP A 171 6.72 -7.28 8.28
N VAL A 172 6.05 -6.72 7.26
CA VAL A 172 6.56 -5.54 6.53
C VAL A 172 6.64 -4.35 7.49
N LEU A 173 5.62 -4.12 8.30
CA LEU A 173 5.65 -3.03 9.29
C LEU A 173 6.75 -3.23 10.32
N THR A 174 6.81 -4.39 10.96
CA THR A 174 7.71 -4.62 12.10
C THR A 174 9.18 -4.74 11.70
N LYS A 175 9.48 -5.36 10.54
CA LYS A 175 10.86 -5.63 10.10
C LYS A 175 11.42 -4.60 9.13
N LEU A 176 10.57 -3.76 8.55
CA LEU A 176 10.98 -2.77 7.56
C LEU A 176 10.51 -1.35 7.91
N THR A 177 9.20 -1.09 7.94
CA THR A 177 8.67 0.27 8.11
C THR A 177 9.11 0.90 9.44
N MET A 178 8.97 0.16 10.55
CA MET A 178 9.34 0.62 11.88
C MET A 178 10.85 0.85 12.01
N VAL A 179 11.67 -0.02 11.41
CA VAL A 179 13.13 0.14 11.40
C VAL A 179 13.53 1.39 10.63
N ASN A 180 12.94 1.61 9.44
CA ASN A 180 13.19 2.81 8.65
C ASN A 180 12.74 4.08 9.37
N TYR A 181 11.62 4.05 10.08
CA TYR A 181 11.18 5.16 10.92
C TYR A 181 12.21 5.48 12.03
N ASP A 182 12.74 4.46 12.71
CA ASP A 182 13.74 4.65 13.78
C ASP A 182 15.05 5.28 13.25
N LEU A 183 15.50 4.83 12.06
CA LEU A 183 16.71 5.33 11.40
C LEU A 183 16.67 6.85 11.18
N ASN A 184 15.51 7.40 10.83
CA ASN A 184 15.38 8.80 10.40
C ASN A 184 14.83 9.73 11.49
N CYS A 185 13.84 9.27 12.26
CA CYS A 185 12.99 10.17 13.05
C CYS A 185 13.31 10.13 14.56
N ARG A 186 13.85 9.04 15.10
CA ARG A 186 14.20 8.94 16.54
C ARG A 186 15.67 9.25 16.83
N SER A 187 16.59 8.79 15.99
CA SER A 187 18.04 9.06 16.13
C SER A 187 18.37 10.56 16.21
N SER A 188 17.59 11.40 15.51
CA SER A 188 17.71 12.85 15.47
C SER A 188 17.32 13.59 16.78
N THR A 189 16.69 12.92 17.75
CA THR A 189 16.17 13.54 18.97
C THR A 189 17.12 13.43 20.18
N GLU A 190 18.10 12.52 20.15
CA GLU A 190 19.04 12.32 21.28
C GLU A 190 20.37 13.09 21.13
N SER A 191 20.71 13.59 19.93
CA SER A 191 22.04 14.15 19.66
C SER A 191 22.12 15.67 19.44
N ASP A 192 21.00 16.40 19.50
CA ASP A 192 20.94 17.81 19.13
C ASP A 192 20.38 18.69 20.27
N GLU A 193 21.22 19.00 21.28
CA GLU A 193 20.90 19.97 22.35
C GLU A 193 20.70 21.42 21.84
N SER A 194 20.81 21.65 20.53
CA SER A 194 20.77 22.98 19.90
C SER A 194 19.47 23.29 19.16
N LYS A 195 18.54 22.33 19.01
CA LYS A 195 17.24 22.59 18.38
C LYS A 195 16.23 23.01 19.45
N GLU A 196 16.12 24.31 19.65
CA GLU A 196 15.03 24.94 20.39
C GLU A 196 13.66 24.38 19.94
N GLN A 197 13.06 23.59 20.82
CA GLN A 197 11.62 23.52 21.06
C GLN A 197 10.74 23.39 19.81
N LYS A 198 10.79 22.24 19.11
CA LYS A 198 9.63 21.80 18.33
C LYS A 198 8.50 21.45 19.29
N SER A 199 7.54 22.36 19.34
CA SER A 199 6.28 22.28 20.05
C SER A 199 5.46 21.08 19.58
N THR A 200 4.93 20.34 20.56
CA THR A 200 4.04 19.16 20.47
C THR A 200 4.69 17.86 19.96
N PRO A 201 4.53 16.73 20.70
CA PRO A 201 4.96 15.42 20.22
C PRO A 201 4.17 15.03 18.97
N VAL A 202 4.86 14.54 17.95
CA VAL A 202 4.26 14.03 16.71
C VAL A 202 3.63 12.66 17.00
N GLU A 203 2.36 12.47 16.62
CA GLU A 203 1.69 11.17 16.77
C GLU A 203 2.06 10.24 15.61
N VAL A 204 2.62 9.07 15.93
CA VAL A 204 2.97 8.04 14.95
C VAL A 204 2.34 6.71 15.35
N LYS A 205 1.63 6.08 14.40
CA LYS A 205 0.99 4.76 14.59
C LYS A 205 1.21 3.87 13.38
N PHE A 206 1.16 2.56 13.60
CA PHE A 206 1.38 1.53 12.58
C PHE A 206 0.21 0.54 12.59
N PHE A 207 -0.36 0.28 11.42
CA PHE A 207 -1.54 -0.58 11.27
C PHE A 207 -1.32 -1.66 10.21
N SER A 208 -1.30 -2.93 10.63
CA SER A 208 -1.33 -4.06 9.68
C SER A 208 -2.77 -4.43 9.34
N GLY A 209 -3.02 -5.04 8.19
CA GLY A 209 -4.31 -5.68 7.87
C GLY A 209 -4.95 -5.25 6.56
N ASP A 210 -6.07 -5.88 6.24
CA ASP A 210 -6.90 -5.52 5.09
C ASP A 210 -7.43 -4.07 5.19
N TRP A 211 -7.49 -3.37 4.05
CA TRP A 211 -8.00 -1.99 4.00
C TRP A 211 -9.44 -1.84 4.48
N GLY A 212 -10.31 -2.82 4.21
CA GLY A 212 -11.69 -2.83 4.69
C GLY A 212 -11.71 -2.94 6.21
N SER A 213 -10.95 -3.89 6.78
CA SER A 213 -10.82 -4.05 8.23
C SER A 213 -10.26 -2.79 8.91
N PHE A 214 -9.21 -2.16 8.33
CA PHE A 214 -8.66 -0.89 8.82
C PHE A 214 -9.69 0.26 8.74
N THR A 215 -10.50 0.26 7.68
CA THR A 215 -11.54 1.27 7.46
C THR A 215 -12.66 1.17 8.49
N GLU A 216 -13.04 -0.05 8.87
CA GLU A 216 -14.12 -0.31 9.83
C GLU A 216 -13.69 -0.15 11.28
N LYS A 217 -12.45 -0.52 11.61
CA LYS A 217 -11.98 -0.62 13.01
C LYS A 217 -11.55 0.72 13.61
N TYR A 218 -11.06 1.64 12.79
CA TYR A 218 -10.47 2.92 13.21
C TYR A 218 -11.29 4.07 12.59
N ASP A 219 -11.43 5.20 13.28
CA ASP A 219 -12.28 6.31 12.83
C ASP A 219 -11.48 7.57 12.44
N GLU A 220 -10.16 7.51 12.54
CA GLU A 220 -9.28 8.63 12.24
C GLU A 220 -9.34 9.05 10.77
N THR A 221 -9.36 10.36 10.57
CA THR A 221 -9.38 11.03 9.27
C THR A 221 -8.11 11.85 9.05
N TYR A 222 -7.76 12.04 7.77
CA TYR A 222 -6.47 12.60 7.35
C TYR A 222 -6.65 13.76 6.38
N ASP A 223 -5.78 14.77 6.53
CA ASP A 223 -5.64 15.85 5.56
C ASP A 223 -5.02 15.35 4.25
N LEU A 224 -4.05 14.44 4.37
CA LEU A 224 -3.33 13.85 3.25
C LEU A 224 -3.37 12.33 3.34
N ILE A 225 -3.69 11.67 2.24
CA ILE A 225 -3.47 10.23 2.07
C ILE A 225 -2.45 10.07 0.95
N LEU A 226 -1.29 9.52 1.26
CA LEU A 226 -0.25 9.18 0.32
C LEU A 226 -0.33 7.70 0.01
N THR A 227 -0.25 7.32 -1.26
CA THR A 227 -0.29 5.91 -1.63
C THR A 227 0.44 5.66 -2.94
N SER A 228 1.23 4.59 -2.98
CA SER A 228 2.09 4.25 -4.11
C SER A 228 1.87 2.80 -4.53
N GLU A 229 1.60 2.60 -5.82
CA GLU A 229 1.38 1.28 -6.44
C GLU A 229 0.28 0.43 -5.76
N THR A 230 -0.81 1.05 -5.32
CA THR A 230 -1.93 0.37 -4.62
C THR A 230 -3.15 0.05 -5.51
N ILE A 231 -3.08 0.35 -6.81
CA ILE A 231 -4.19 0.14 -7.76
C ILE A 231 -3.91 -0.91 -8.85
N TYR A 232 -2.97 -1.83 -8.59
CA TYR A 232 -2.65 -2.91 -9.51
C TYR A 232 -3.79 -3.94 -9.63
N SER A 233 -4.60 -4.11 -8.59
CA SER A 233 -5.74 -5.05 -8.56
C SER A 233 -7.07 -4.30 -8.60
N THR A 234 -7.83 -4.50 -9.68
CA THR A 234 -9.16 -3.88 -9.86
C THR A 234 -10.19 -4.36 -8.84
N GLN A 235 -10.00 -5.55 -8.27
CA GLN A 235 -10.87 -6.12 -7.24
C GLN A 235 -10.88 -5.28 -5.95
N ASN A 236 -9.78 -4.58 -5.67
CA ASN A 236 -9.65 -3.74 -4.48
C ASN A 236 -10.11 -2.28 -4.70
N TYR A 237 -10.57 -1.89 -5.90
CA TYR A 237 -10.94 -0.50 -6.19
C TYR A 237 -12.10 -0.01 -5.33
N ALA A 238 -13.16 -0.82 -5.19
CA ALA A 238 -14.31 -0.46 -4.35
C ALA A 238 -13.90 -0.29 -2.88
N LYS A 239 -13.03 -1.18 -2.38
CA LYS A 239 -12.48 -1.14 -1.02
C LYS A 239 -11.65 0.14 -0.80
N LEU A 240 -10.78 0.48 -1.74
CA LEU A 240 -9.93 1.67 -1.68
C LEU A 240 -10.74 2.97 -1.75
N LEU A 241 -11.75 3.05 -2.62
CA LEU A 241 -12.66 4.20 -2.70
C LEU A 241 -13.48 4.36 -1.41
N GLN A 242 -13.91 3.25 -0.80
CA GLN A 242 -14.58 3.28 0.49
C GLN A 242 -13.66 3.76 1.61
N LEU A 243 -12.38 3.36 1.60
CA LEU A 243 -11.37 3.87 2.53
C LEU A 243 -11.21 5.38 2.37
N PHE A 244 -11.04 5.88 1.14
CA PHE A 244 -10.94 7.33 0.89
C PHE A 244 -12.17 8.07 1.40
N ASP A 245 -13.37 7.52 1.23
CA ASP A 245 -14.60 8.17 1.69
C ASP A 245 -14.74 8.19 3.21
N ARG A 246 -14.16 7.23 3.91
CA ARG A 246 -14.24 7.16 5.38
C ARG A 246 -13.09 7.90 6.06
N LYS A 247 -11.93 7.94 5.42
CA LYS A 247 -10.66 8.39 6.03
C LYS A 247 -10.18 9.76 5.53
N LEU A 248 -10.68 10.27 4.40
CA LEU A 248 -10.25 11.57 3.90
C LEU A 248 -11.08 12.69 4.51
N GLU A 249 -10.44 13.71 5.08
CA GLU A 249 -11.11 14.93 5.52
C GLU A 249 -11.88 15.62 4.38
N PRO A 250 -12.91 16.45 4.65
CA PRO A 250 -13.67 17.15 3.61
C PRO A 250 -12.82 17.96 2.64
N SER A 251 -11.76 18.60 3.15
CA SER A 251 -10.77 19.37 2.38
C SER A 251 -9.48 18.60 2.10
N GLY A 252 -9.46 17.29 2.40
CA GLY A 252 -8.27 16.47 2.26
C GLY A 252 -7.94 16.14 0.80
N VAL A 253 -6.71 15.69 0.59
CA VAL A 253 -6.18 15.30 -0.72
C VAL A 253 -5.57 13.91 -0.64
N VAL A 254 -5.87 13.06 -1.64
CA VAL A 254 -5.09 11.85 -1.89
C VAL A 254 -4.08 12.13 -2.99
N TYR A 255 -2.82 11.79 -2.75
CA TYR A 255 -1.82 11.69 -3.81
C TYR A 255 -1.52 10.21 -4.05
N LEU A 256 -1.90 9.73 -5.23
CA LEU A 256 -1.74 8.35 -5.66
C LEU A 256 -0.74 8.28 -6.81
N ALA A 257 0.37 7.57 -6.62
CA ALA A 257 1.34 7.31 -7.67
C ALA A 257 1.23 5.86 -8.15
N ALA A 258 1.09 5.65 -9.46
CA ALA A 258 0.92 4.31 -10.00
C ALA A 258 1.39 4.21 -11.45
N LYS A 259 1.63 2.97 -11.90
CA LYS A 259 1.81 2.67 -13.32
C LYS A 259 0.52 2.97 -14.08
N THR A 260 0.65 3.54 -15.28
CA THR A 260 -0.49 3.77 -16.17
C THR A 260 -1.20 2.45 -16.49
N TYR A 261 -0.44 1.35 -16.58
CA TYR A 261 -0.97 0.01 -16.78
C TYR A 261 -0.08 -1.05 -16.10
N TYR A 262 -0.72 -2.04 -15.47
CA TYR A 262 -0.08 -3.21 -14.88
C TYR A 262 -0.38 -4.45 -15.74
N PHE A 263 0.63 -4.94 -16.46
CA PHE A 263 0.51 -6.16 -17.25
C PHE A 263 0.21 -7.38 -16.34
N GLY A 264 -0.70 -8.26 -16.74
CA GLY A 264 -1.07 -9.47 -16.00
C GLY A 264 -2.27 -9.28 -15.06
N VAL A 265 -2.12 -8.48 -14.01
CA VAL A 265 -3.16 -8.22 -12.99
C VAL A 265 -4.26 -7.26 -13.45
N GLY A 266 -3.99 -6.48 -14.50
CA GLY A 266 -5.01 -5.76 -15.25
C GLY A 266 -5.44 -4.41 -14.68
N GLY A 267 -4.94 -3.98 -13.52
CA GLY A 267 -5.18 -2.63 -12.99
C GLY A 267 -4.34 -1.54 -13.67
N GLY A 268 -4.56 -0.29 -13.25
CA GLY A 268 -3.78 0.87 -13.67
C GLY A 268 -4.56 2.17 -13.58
N VAL A 269 -3.85 3.28 -13.76
CA VAL A 269 -4.41 4.64 -13.58
C VAL A 269 -5.71 4.83 -14.35
N ARG A 270 -5.76 4.47 -15.64
CA ARG A 270 -6.94 4.70 -16.48
C ARG A 270 -8.20 3.96 -16.01
N LEU A 271 -8.05 2.73 -15.51
CA LEU A 271 -9.19 1.96 -14.98
C LEU A 271 -9.63 2.49 -13.63
N PHE A 272 -8.70 2.95 -12.80
CA PHE A 272 -9.03 3.56 -11.52
C PHE A 272 -9.74 4.92 -11.70
N GLU A 273 -9.33 5.73 -12.67
CA GLU A 273 -10.05 6.96 -13.07
C GLU A 273 -11.50 6.66 -13.46
N GLN A 274 -11.73 5.63 -14.29
CA GLN A 274 -13.09 5.18 -14.63
C GLN A 274 -13.90 4.72 -13.41
N ALA A 275 -13.26 4.04 -12.45
CA ALA A 275 -13.90 3.63 -11.21
C ALA A 275 -14.27 4.84 -10.33
N ILE A 276 -13.40 5.86 -10.24
CA ILE A 276 -13.68 7.13 -9.55
C ILE A 276 -14.86 7.86 -10.20
N ASP A 277 -14.89 7.93 -11.53
CA ASP A 277 -15.97 8.58 -12.27
C ASP A 277 -17.31 7.87 -12.07
N ALA A 278 -17.31 6.53 -12.09
CA ALA A 278 -18.49 5.72 -11.85
C ALA A 278 -18.99 5.80 -10.40
N ASP A 279 -18.09 5.83 -9.42
CA ASP A 279 -18.42 6.01 -7.99
C ASP A 279 -19.04 7.38 -7.71
N GLY A 280 -18.50 8.42 -8.34
CA GLY A 280 -19.11 9.75 -8.32
C GLY A 280 -18.89 10.57 -7.04
N ARG A 281 -18.21 10.05 -6.00
CA ARG A 281 -17.87 10.83 -4.78
C ARG A 281 -16.63 11.70 -4.92
N PHE A 282 -15.73 11.37 -5.85
CA PHE A 282 -14.42 12.03 -5.99
C PHE A 282 -14.19 12.63 -7.38
N ARG A 283 -13.26 13.59 -7.46
CA ARG A 283 -12.64 14.11 -8.68
C ARG A 283 -11.18 13.65 -8.70
N HIS A 284 -10.65 13.40 -9.89
CA HIS A 284 -9.24 13.06 -10.10
C HIS A 284 -8.58 14.04 -11.07
N GLU A 285 -7.28 14.25 -10.90
CA GLU A 285 -6.45 15.08 -11.77
C GLU A 285 -5.06 14.46 -11.87
N VAL A 286 -4.56 14.21 -13.09
CA VAL A 286 -3.18 13.77 -13.27
C VAL A 286 -2.25 14.97 -13.15
N VAL A 287 -1.48 15.03 -12.06
CA VAL A 287 -0.59 16.16 -11.73
C VAL A 287 0.87 15.92 -12.13
N TRP A 288 1.23 14.69 -12.47
CA TRP A 288 2.56 14.36 -12.96
C TRP A 288 2.55 13.11 -13.86
N LYS A 289 3.48 13.05 -14.82
CA LYS A 289 3.67 11.90 -15.72
C LYS A 289 5.15 11.61 -15.94
N CYS A 290 5.52 10.35 -15.84
CA CYS A 290 6.86 9.89 -16.18
C CYS A 290 7.07 9.96 -17.70
N CYS A 291 8.14 10.65 -18.11
CA CYS A 291 8.46 10.88 -19.51
C CYS A 291 9.29 9.76 -20.15
N SER A 292 9.91 8.89 -19.34
CA SER A 292 10.81 7.81 -19.80
C SER A 292 10.39 6.44 -19.26
N GLY A 293 10.84 5.37 -19.91
CA GLY A 293 10.58 4.00 -19.44
C GLY A 293 9.11 3.60 -19.38
N VAL A 294 8.75 2.81 -18.36
CA VAL A 294 7.38 2.40 -18.07
C VAL A 294 6.56 3.63 -17.69
N LYS A 295 5.38 3.81 -18.30
CA LYS A 295 4.51 4.95 -18.00
C LYS A 295 3.97 4.86 -16.58
N ARG A 296 4.21 5.91 -15.80
CA ARG A 296 3.79 6.11 -14.41
C ARG A 296 3.21 7.52 -14.29
N GLU A 297 2.23 7.68 -13.43
CA GLU A 297 1.54 8.95 -13.24
C GLU A 297 1.24 9.18 -11.76
N ILE A 298 1.14 10.45 -11.36
CA ILE A 298 0.63 10.84 -10.03
C ILE A 298 -0.74 11.47 -10.25
N VAL A 299 -1.70 10.96 -9.51
CA VAL A 299 -3.10 11.37 -9.53
C VAL A 299 -3.42 12.05 -8.20
N ARG A 300 -3.88 13.30 -8.29
CA ARG A 300 -4.46 14.05 -7.18
C ARG A 300 -5.96 13.76 -7.13
N ILE A 301 -6.46 13.30 -5.99
CA ILE A 301 -7.88 12.94 -5.80
C ILE A 301 -8.45 13.77 -4.64
N THR A 302 -9.62 14.37 -4.87
CA THR A 302 -10.33 15.19 -3.88
C THR A 302 -11.82 14.89 -3.91
N ARG A 303 -12.54 15.13 -2.82
CA ARG A 303 -14.01 15.00 -2.79
C ARG A 303 -14.68 15.92 -3.82
N LYS A 304 -15.77 15.45 -4.43
CA LYS A 304 -16.69 16.31 -5.19
C LYS A 304 -17.47 17.15 -4.18
N LEU A 305 -17.18 18.46 -4.16
CA LEU A 305 -18.07 19.47 -3.57
C LEU A 305 -19.40 19.51 -4.31
#